data_AF-A0A1J5PGX0-F1
#
_entry.id   AF-A0A1J5PGX0-F1
#
_cell.length_a   1.000
_cell.length_b   1.000
_cell.length_c   1.000
_cell.angle_alpha   90.00
_cell.angle_beta   90.00
_cell.angle_gamma   90.00
#
_symmetry.space_group_name_H-M   'P 1'
#
loop_
_entity.id
_entity.type
_entity.pdbx_description
1 polymer ?
#
loop_
_entity_poly.entity_id
_entity_poly.type
_entity_poly.pdbx_seq_one_letter_code
_entity_poly.pdbx_strand_id
1 'polypeptide(L)'
;MQPRAVRLSSASTRWGSASRDGTLRLHWRLLHFTPQLIDYVIAHEVAHLREMNHGERFWAAVGELFPDWRDARAQLRASVLPPW
;
A
#
# COMPACT_ATOMS: atom_id res chain seq x y z
N MET A 1 5.65 4.53 -13.55
CA MET A 1 6.25 3.48 -12.67
C MET A 1 5.43 2.24 -12.88
N GLN A 2 6.04 1.08 -13.13
CA GLN A 2 5.31 -0.17 -13.22
C GLN A 2 6.02 -1.25 -12.40
N PRO A 3 5.29 -2.09 -11.65
CA PRO A 3 5.87 -3.21 -10.95
C PRO A 3 6.27 -4.31 -11.93
N ARG A 4 7.32 -5.05 -11.60
CA ARG A 4 7.75 -6.23 -12.35
C ARG A 4 6.79 -7.40 -12.15
N ALA A 5 6.25 -7.53 -10.94
CA ALA A 5 5.29 -8.56 -10.58
C ALA A 5 4.41 -8.09 -9.42
N VAL A 6 3.18 -8.59 -9.37
CA VAL A 6 2.26 -8.42 -8.25
C VAL A 6 1.89 -9.79 -7.73
N ARG A 7 1.97 -9.98 -6.41
CA ARG A 7 1.67 -11.25 -5.74
C ARG A 7 0.77 -11.03 -4.53
N LEU A 8 0.02 -12.07 -4.16
CA LEU A 8 -0.68 -12.11 -2.89
C LEU A 8 0.22 -12.64 -1.76
N SER A 9 -0.08 -12.22 -0.55
CA SER A 9 0.61 -12.65 0.68
C SER A 9 -0.36 -12.77 1.84
N SER A 10 0.09 -13.45 2.89
CA SER A 10 -0.58 -13.61 4.18
C SER A 10 0.30 -13.09 5.33
N ALA A 11 1.03 -11.99 5.10
CA ALA A 11 1.93 -11.42 6.08
C ALA A 11 1.18 -10.90 7.32
N SER A 12 1.65 -11.21 8.52
CA SER A 12 0.94 -10.90 9.77
C SER A 12 0.95 -9.42 10.17
N THR A 13 1.91 -8.64 9.68
CA THR A 13 2.21 -7.28 10.21
C THR A 13 2.02 -6.15 9.21
N ARG A 14 1.67 -6.46 7.95
CA ARG A 14 1.63 -5.45 6.89
C ARG A 14 0.60 -5.76 5.82
N TRP A 15 0.03 -4.69 5.28
CA TRP A 15 -0.96 -4.72 4.20
C TRP A 15 -0.35 -4.89 2.81
N GLY A 16 0.90 -4.45 2.64
CA GLY A 16 1.65 -4.62 1.42
C GLY A 16 3.15 -4.56 1.65
N SER A 17 3.91 -4.80 0.59
CA SER A 17 5.34 -4.50 0.53
C SER A 17 5.84 -4.42 -0.90
N ALA A 18 6.83 -3.58 -1.14
CA ALA A 18 7.63 -3.55 -2.35
C ALA A 18 9.07 -4.00 -2.07
N SER A 19 9.68 -4.71 -3.02
CA SER A 19 11.12 -5.01 -3.02
C SER A 19 11.86 -4.25 -4.12
N ARG A 20 13.17 -4.09 -3.94
CA ARG A 20 14.05 -3.37 -4.89
C ARG A 20 14.08 -3.97 -6.31
N ASP A 21 13.68 -5.23 -6.45
CA ASP A 21 13.55 -5.93 -7.74
C ASP A 21 12.27 -5.58 -8.51
N GLY A 22 11.40 -4.73 -7.94
CA GLY A 22 10.13 -4.31 -8.51
C GLY A 22 8.96 -5.24 -8.22
N THR A 23 9.10 -6.22 -7.32
CA THR A 23 7.99 -7.09 -6.92
C THR A 23 7.14 -6.42 -5.84
N LEU A 24 5.83 -6.32 -6.06
CA LEU A 24 4.85 -5.92 -5.06
C LEU A 24 4.17 -7.16 -4.47
N ARG A 25 3.96 -7.17 -3.16
CA ARG A 25 3.14 -8.15 -2.46
C ARG A 25 2.02 -7.42 -1.75
N LEU A 26 0.78 -7.86 -1.96
CA LEU A 26 -0.42 -7.34 -1.32
C LEU A 26 -0.99 -8.39 -0.39
N HIS A 27 -1.50 -8.00 0.77
CA HIS A 27 -2.13 -8.92 1.69
C HIS A 27 -3.51 -9.32 1.17
N TRP A 28 -3.84 -10.62 1.12
CA TRP A 28 -5.11 -11.08 0.53
C TRP A 28 -6.35 -10.52 1.26
N ARG A 29 -6.26 -10.32 2.59
CA ARG A 29 -7.36 -9.70 3.37
C ARG A 29 -7.69 -8.27 2.96
N LEU A 30 -6.90 -7.62 2.08
CA LEU A 30 -7.27 -6.34 1.49
C LEU A 30 -8.63 -6.37 0.80
N LEU A 31 -9.06 -7.55 0.32
CA LEU A 31 -10.38 -7.78 -0.28
C LEU A 31 -11.56 -7.42 0.64
N HIS A 32 -11.33 -7.26 1.95
CA HIS A 32 -12.36 -6.84 2.91
C HIS A 32 -12.47 -5.31 3.07
N PHE A 33 -11.59 -4.54 2.44
CA PHE A 33 -11.66 -3.09 2.45
C PHE A 33 -12.41 -2.53 1.25
N THR A 34 -12.77 -1.25 1.33
CA THR A 34 -13.28 -0.51 0.19
C THR A 34 -12.23 -0.42 -0.92
N PRO A 35 -12.63 -0.36 -2.20
CA PRO A 35 -11.69 -0.19 -3.31
C PRO A 35 -10.74 0.99 -3.10
N GLN A 36 -11.23 2.10 -2.56
CA GLN A 36 -10.42 3.29 -2.27
C GLN A 36 -9.27 3.02 -1.28
N LEU A 37 -9.50 2.20 -0.25
CA LEU A 37 -8.43 1.81 0.69
C LEU A 37 -7.45 0.83 0.05
N ILE A 38 -7.93 -0.06 -0.82
CA ILE A 38 -7.08 -0.95 -1.60
C ILE A 38 -6.17 -0.13 -2.52
N ASP A 39 -6.73 0.85 -3.23
CA ASP A 39 -6.00 1.76 -4.12
C ASP A 39 -4.93 2.55 -3.36
N TYR A 40 -5.24 3.02 -2.15
CA TYR A 40 -4.25 3.67 -1.29
C TYR A 40 -3.08 2.73 -0.93
N VAL A 41 -3.35 1.48 -0.56
CA VAL A 41 -2.28 0.50 -0.28
C VAL A 41 -1.47 0.21 -1.54
N ILE A 42 -2.11 0.08 -2.70
CA ILE A 42 -1.41 -0.09 -3.98
C ILE A 42 -0.53 1.12 -4.28
N ALA A 43 -1.05 2.34 -4.13
CA ALA A 43 -0.30 3.58 -4.33
C ALA A 43 0.91 3.66 -3.38
N HIS A 44 0.75 3.24 -2.12
CA HIS A 44 1.82 3.13 -1.15
C HIS A 44 2.94 2.19 -1.62
N GLU A 45 2.58 0.98 -2.07
CA GLU A 45 3.56 0.01 -2.56
C GLU A 45 4.20 0.40 -3.89
N VAL A 46 3.44 1.05 -4.78
CA VAL A 46 4.00 1.59 -6.02
C VAL A 46 4.97 2.72 -5.70
N ALA A 47 4.64 3.66 -4.81
CA ALA A 47 5.52 4.76 -4.43
C ALA A 47 6.90 4.28 -3.96
N HIS A 48 6.95 3.10 -3.32
CA HIS A 48 8.22 2.49 -2.95
C HIS A 48 9.16 2.26 -4.14
N LEU A 49 8.66 1.95 -5.33
CA LEU A 49 9.51 1.78 -6.53
C LEU A 49 10.34 3.04 -6.87
N ARG A 50 9.98 4.22 -6.36
CA ARG A 50 10.76 5.47 -6.46
C ARG A 50 11.60 5.75 -5.21
N GLU A 51 11.06 5.49 -4.03
CA GLU A 51 11.69 5.80 -2.76
C GLU A 51 11.40 4.71 -1.71
N MET A 52 12.43 3.97 -1.30
CA MET A 52 12.26 2.83 -0.39
C MET A 52 11.95 3.25 1.06
N ASN A 53 12.26 4.50 1.44
CA ASN A 53 12.07 4.99 2.81
C ASN A 53 10.87 5.96 2.89
N HIS A 54 10.11 5.94 3.99
CA HIS A 54 8.92 6.80 4.18
C HIS A 54 9.21 8.29 4.48
N GLY A 55 10.20 8.87 3.81
CA GLY A 55 10.55 10.31 3.90
C GLY A 55 9.64 11.20 3.04
N GLU A 56 9.99 12.49 2.96
CA GLU A 56 9.20 13.49 2.22
C GLU A 56 8.97 13.11 0.75
N ARG A 57 10.03 12.66 0.06
CA ARG A 57 9.95 12.22 -1.35
C ARG A 57 8.99 11.06 -1.56
N PHE A 58 8.90 10.15 -0.59
CA PHE A 58 7.96 9.04 -0.63
C PHE A 58 6.52 9.54 -0.54
N TRP A 59 6.22 10.40 0.45
CA TRP A 59 4.87 10.93 0.63
C TRP A 59 4.42 11.87 -0.50
N ALA A 60 5.36 12.57 -1.14
CA ALA A 60 5.10 13.31 -2.36
C ALA A 60 4.68 12.35 -3.50
N ALA A 61 5.40 11.25 -3.70
CA ALA A 61 5.04 10.24 -4.70
C ALA A 61 3.69 9.56 -4.40
N VAL A 62 3.39 9.28 -3.13
CA VAL A 62 2.06 8.78 -2.73
C VAL A 62 0.98 9.81 -3.08
N GLY A 63 1.20 11.10 -2.80
CA GLY A 63 0.24 12.17 -3.10
C GLY A 63 0.01 12.41 -4.59
N GLU A 64 1.01 12.18 -5.44
CA GLU A 64 0.86 12.19 -6.90
C GLU A 64 -0.04 11.04 -7.39
N LEU A 65 0.09 9.86 -6.78
CA LEU A 65 -0.66 8.66 -7.17
C LEU A 65 -2.08 8.64 -6.59
N PHE A 66 -2.23 9.15 -5.37
CA PHE A 66 -3.47 9.13 -4.61
C PHE A 66 -3.55 10.40 -3.73
N PRO A 67 -4.24 11.47 -4.21
CA PRO A 67 -4.27 12.76 -3.52
C PRO A 67 -4.81 12.71 -2.08
N ASP A 68 -5.82 11.87 -1.82
CA ASP A 68 -6.51 11.78 -0.53
C ASP A 68 -5.83 10.81 0.47
N TRP A 69 -4.53 10.57 0.30
CA TRP A 69 -3.82 9.50 1.02
C TRP A 69 -3.81 9.68 2.54
N ARG A 70 -3.90 10.91 3.03
CA ARG A 70 -3.91 11.19 4.48
C ARG A 70 -5.15 10.60 5.13
N ASP A 71 -6.31 10.77 4.50
CA ASP A 71 -7.57 10.26 5.00
C ASP A 71 -7.63 8.74 4.86
N ALA A 72 -7.21 8.19 3.72
CA ALA A 72 -7.12 6.75 3.52
C ALA A 72 -6.16 6.09 4.53
N ARG A 73 -5.02 6.73 4.83
CA ARG A 73 -4.08 6.27 5.86
C ARG A 73 -4.70 6.28 7.25
N ALA A 74 -5.47 7.32 7.59
CA ALA A 74 -6.16 7.41 8.87
C ALA A 74 -7.23 6.30 9.00
N GLN A 75 -8.04 6.11 7.97
CA GLN A 75 -9.06 5.05 7.90
C GLN A 75 -8.44 3.65 8.00
N LEU A 76 -7.36 3.38 7.26
CA LEU A 76 -6.66 2.08 7.32
C LEU A 76 -6.10 1.79 8.72
N ARG A 77 -5.61 2.81 9.44
CA ARG A 77 -5.13 2.67 10.84
C ARG A 77 -6.26 2.45 11.84
N ALA A 78 -7.42 3.05 11.61
CA ALA A 78 -8.59 2.90 12.46
C ALA A 78 -9.39 1.61 12.18
N SER A 79 -9.07 0.93 11.08
CA SER A 79 -9.78 -0.26 10.65
C SER A 79 -9.60 -1.41 11.63
N VAL A 80 -10.72 -1.93 12.13
CA VAL A 80 -10.77 -3.17 12.90
C VAL A 80 -11.14 -4.29 11.95
N LEU A 81 -10.22 -5.23 11.73
CA LEU A 81 -10.57 -6.46 11.02
C LEU A 81 -11.34 -7.39 11.95
N PRO A 82 -12.24 -8.21 11.41
CA PRO A 82 -12.79 -9.33 12.17
C PRO A 82 -11.66 -10.25 12.67
N PRO A 83 -11.86 -10.94 13.81
CA PRO A 83 -10.89 -11.90 14.31
C PRO A 83 -10.86 -13.11 13.37
N TRP A 84 -9.76 -13.26 12.64
CA TRP A 84 -9.45 -14.47 11.86
C TRP A 84 -8.00 -14.89 12.02
#